data_AF-A0A7X7WKE8-F1
#
_entry.id   AF-A0A7X7WKE8-F1
#
_cell.length_a   1.000
_cell.length_b   1.000
_cell.length_c   1.000
_cell.angle_alpha   90.00
_cell.angle_beta   90.00
_cell.angle_gamma   90.00
#
_symmetry.space_group_name_H-M   'P 1'
#
loop_
_entity.id
_entity.type
_entity.pdbx_description
1 polymer ?
#
loop_
_entity_poly.entity_id
_entity_poly.type
_entity_poly.pdbx_seq_one_letter_code
_entity_poly.pdbx_strand_id
1 'polypeptide(L)'
;MKSVLSIAAIVSSLCGFSAIAFGEADKIFDEYVAALKDGQWEKAESYWVGEEITKSKLLGIEYIGYPAKYDCASPLTLHLDNIKSGLLSLDIDKPKIINDKATIDIRVYSQNDTIAYTYHAINTKSGWRLCSSLYAETRGWKVISKDYLRIHYADSSLLNNYAIDIANEFIESTGKTLGISAEKMKAIKRVGIDYYLANEQQIKSLTGFATKGMANFQYDAIITQYLPHPHEIVHLLINYDLQKLPLYTAPFIQEGLAVYLGGRWGKSAPAIFYFGEINLSLDMAKLSDMLTYSGFHGQIGSQDIAYAYAGLLSKYLIETYGMEKYKQLYRELSGSNSKIMAYSESDVKAQIETLYGVTWVDLEKGATDMARQYEYCGIKPVRRMEWDDPPIIDDSLFSIFLSITGNTYHFIIKGKKDLARGTILFKQRDIKIGKAYRSRLFAEQVQLMSYNGETYGIPFGPDEIGLYDYRTNTLLAKYVLGFSPSPDYWDQQNKTISFSLDKRLLDGEIPDYRLTVIPKK
;
A
#
# COMPACT_ATOMS: atom_id res chain seq x y z
N MET A 1 23.50 -12.82 67.73
CA MET A 1 22.72 -11.78 67.02
C MET A 1 23.67 -10.88 66.23
N LYS A 2 24.07 -11.32 65.04
CA LYS A 2 24.88 -10.60 64.04
C LYS A 2 24.36 -11.08 62.69
N SER A 3 23.74 -10.20 61.88
CA SER A 3 23.52 -10.32 60.40
C SER A 3 22.20 -9.73 59.87
N VAL A 4 21.85 -8.47 60.18
CA VAL A 4 20.70 -7.79 59.50
C VAL A 4 21.07 -6.42 58.91
N LEU A 5 22.32 -5.95 59.05
CA LEU A 5 22.70 -4.57 58.72
C LEU A 5 23.44 -4.36 57.38
N SER A 6 23.50 -5.37 56.50
CA SER A 6 24.27 -5.27 55.24
C SER A 6 23.45 -5.30 53.94
N ILE A 7 22.11 -5.32 54.00
CA ILE A 7 21.26 -5.35 52.80
C ILE A 7 20.72 -3.95 52.42
N ALA A 8 20.71 -2.98 53.35
CA ALA A 8 20.19 -1.64 53.08
C ALA A 8 21.12 -0.74 52.23
N ALA A 9 22.43 -0.99 52.20
CA ALA A 9 23.39 -0.16 51.46
C ALA A 9 23.54 -0.53 49.96
N ILE A 10 23.06 -1.72 49.55
CA ILE A 10 23.14 -2.19 48.16
C ILE A 10 21.88 -1.79 47.37
N VAL A 11 20.75 -1.54 48.03
CA VAL A 11 19.51 -1.09 47.37
C VAL A 11 19.55 0.42 47.05
N SER A 12 20.22 1.24 47.86
CA SER A 12 20.34 2.69 47.60
C SER A 12 21.32 3.05 46.49
N SER A 13 22.29 2.19 46.18
CA SER A 13 23.25 2.39 45.08
C SER A 13 22.69 1.99 43.71
N LEU A 14 21.69 1.10 43.65
CA LEU A 14 20.99 0.73 42.40
C LEU A 14 19.96 1.79 41.96
N CYS A 15 19.38 2.57 42.87
CA CYS A 15 18.48 3.69 42.52
C CYS A 15 19.23 4.94 42.03
N GLY A 16 20.53 5.06 42.30
CA GLY A 16 21.36 6.20 41.86
C GLY A 16 21.76 6.13 40.39
N PHE A 17 21.92 4.92 39.82
CA PHE A 17 22.27 4.75 38.41
C PHE A 17 21.09 4.94 37.46
N SER A 18 19.85 4.73 37.91
CA SER A 18 18.68 5.01 37.09
C SER A 18 18.47 6.50 36.88
N ALA A 19 18.70 7.35 37.89
CA ALA A 19 18.48 8.80 37.80
C ALA A 19 19.39 9.52 36.79
N ILE A 20 20.63 9.05 36.62
CA ILE A 20 21.60 9.65 35.68
C ILE A 20 21.23 9.33 34.22
N ALA A 21 20.63 8.16 33.97
CA ALA A 21 20.25 7.75 32.61
C ALA A 21 19.03 8.50 32.05
N PHE A 22 18.17 9.06 32.91
CA PHE A 22 16.95 9.78 32.47
C PHE A 22 17.23 11.19 31.94
N GLY A 23 18.25 11.89 32.42
CA GLY A 23 18.50 13.31 32.13
C GLY A 23 19.29 13.62 30.86
N GLU A 24 19.49 12.64 29.98
CA GLU A 24 20.21 12.86 28.72
C GLU A 24 19.31 12.80 27.49
N ALA A 25 18.18 12.08 27.53
CA ALA A 25 17.28 11.95 26.38
C ALA A 25 16.50 13.25 26.09
N ASP A 26 16.11 13.98 27.13
CA ASP A 26 15.49 15.31 27.04
C ASP A 26 16.48 16.33 26.47
N LYS A 27 17.70 16.34 27.03
CA LYS A 27 18.77 17.25 26.61
C LYS A 27 19.10 17.12 25.13
N ILE A 28 19.25 15.90 24.60
CA ILE A 28 19.56 15.74 23.16
C ILE A 28 18.44 16.27 22.27
N PHE A 29 17.17 16.15 22.71
CA PHE A 29 16.03 16.59 21.92
C PHE A 29 15.87 18.11 21.97
N ASP A 30 16.06 18.71 23.13
CA ASP A 30 16.11 20.17 23.28
C ASP A 30 17.22 20.78 22.41
N GLU A 31 18.41 20.18 22.43
CA GLU A 31 19.52 20.63 21.58
C GLU A 31 19.27 20.42 20.09
N TYR A 32 18.58 19.33 19.71
CA TYR A 32 18.12 19.10 18.34
C TYR A 32 17.12 20.17 17.88
N VAL A 33 16.09 20.46 18.68
CA VAL A 33 15.11 21.53 18.42
C VAL A 33 15.80 22.89 18.30
N ALA A 34 16.76 23.18 19.18
CA ALA A 34 17.55 24.41 19.09
C ALA A 34 18.36 24.49 17.79
N ALA A 35 19.04 23.40 17.40
CA ALA A 35 19.79 23.35 16.14
C ALA A 35 18.89 23.58 14.92
N LEU A 36 17.68 23.02 14.89
CA LEU A 36 16.69 23.29 13.83
C LEU A 36 16.26 24.76 13.80
N LYS A 37 15.94 25.32 14.98
CA LYS A 37 15.57 26.73 15.13
C LYS A 37 16.65 27.67 14.60
N ASP A 38 17.91 27.33 14.82
CA ASP A 38 19.08 28.09 14.36
C ASP A 38 19.47 27.79 12.89
N GLY A 39 18.82 26.82 12.23
CA GLY A 39 19.17 26.40 10.87
C GLY A 39 20.50 25.63 10.77
N GLN A 40 20.99 25.09 11.89
CA GLN A 40 22.23 24.32 11.98
C GLN A 40 21.97 22.84 11.64
N TRP A 41 21.67 22.56 10.38
CA TRP A 41 21.26 21.23 9.92
C TRP A 41 22.29 20.12 10.16
N GLU A 42 23.58 20.41 10.00
CA GLU A 42 24.66 19.45 10.30
C GLU A 42 24.70 19.08 11.78
N LYS A 43 24.49 20.07 12.67
CA LYS A 43 24.40 19.84 14.10
C LYS A 43 23.13 19.06 14.44
N ALA A 44 22.00 19.42 13.84
CA ALA A 44 20.74 18.69 14.01
C ALA A 44 20.89 17.21 13.61
N GLU A 45 21.56 16.93 12.48
CA GLU A 45 21.86 15.57 12.00
C GLU A 45 22.72 14.77 12.99
N SER A 46 23.63 15.41 13.72
CA SER A 46 24.52 14.75 14.69
C SER A 46 23.80 14.13 15.91
N TYR A 47 22.56 14.57 16.18
CA TYR A 47 21.73 14.01 17.25
C TYR A 47 21.02 12.71 16.85
N TRP A 48 21.03 12.34 15.57
CA TRP A 48 20.40 11.13 15.06
C TRP A 48 21.37 9.94 14.99
N VAL A 49 20.81 8.74 14.94
CA VAL A 49 21.56 7.52 14.63
C VAL A 49 22.11 7.63 13.19
N GLY A 50 23.44 7.61 13.04
CA GLY A 50 24.09 7.81 11.73
C GLY A 50 23.72 6.79 10.65
N GLU A 51 23.36 5.55 11.05
CA GLU A 51 22.85 4.53 10.12
C GLU A 51 21.53 4.96 9.47
N GLU A 52 20.62 5.57 10.23
CA GLU A 52 19.32 6.04 9.74
C GLU A 52 19.48 7.22 8.78
N ILE A 53 20.41 8.12 9.08
CA ILE A 53 20.79 9.21 8.19
C ILE A 53 21.32 8.67 6.86
N THR A 54 22.25 7.73 6.93
CA THR A 54 22.82 7.08 5.73
C THR A 54 21.71 6.41 4.93
N LYS A 55 20.81 5.69 5.61
CA LYS A 55 19.66 5.01 5.01
C LYS A 55 18.72 5.97 4.27
N SER A 56 18.37 7.10 4.89
CA SER A 56 17.51 8.14 4.26
C SER A 56 18.06 8.70 2.95
N LYS A 57 19.39 8.61 2.74
CA LYS A 57 20.10 9.14 1.58
C LYS A 57 20.39 8.06 0.51
N LEU A 58 20.10 6.78 0.74
CA LEU A 58 20.54 5.66 -0.12
C LEU A 58 20.04 5.74 -1.56
N LEU A 59 18.80 6.18 -1.77
CA LEU A 59 18.23 6.29 -3.12
C LEU A 59 18.41 7.69 -3.76
N GLY A 60 19.09 8.61 -3.07
CA GLY A 60 19.34 9.97 -3.59
C GLY A 60 18.10 10.86 -3.76
N ILE A 61 16.92 10.42 -3.28
CA ILE A 61 15.70 11.23 -3.36
C ILE A 61 15.84 12.42 -2.40
N GLU A 62 15.61 13.62 -2.90
CA GLU A 62 15.66 14.90 -2.19
C GLU A 62 14.30 15.62 -2.27
N TYR A 63 13.83 16.13 -1.13
CA TYR A 63 12.62 16.94 -1.07
C TYR A 63 12.95 18.43 -0.99
N ILE A 64 12.45 19.21 -1.95
CA ILE A 64 12.73 20.65 -2.04
C ILE A 64 12.22 21.36 -0.78
N GLY A 65 13.11 22.09 -0.12
CA GLY A 65 12.82 22.79 1.14
C GLY A 65 13.02 21.96 2.41
N TYR A 66 13.45 20.70 2.30
CA TYR A 66 13.61 19.78 3.43
C TYR A 66 15.02 19.19 3.49
N PRO A 67 16.00 19.93 4.05
CA PRO A 67 17.40 19.47 4.14
C PRO A 67 17.57 18.24 5.04
N ALA A 68 16.71 18.05 6.02
CA ALA A 68 16.67 16.87 6.89
C ALA A 68 15.60 15.88 6.42
N LYS A 69 15.87 15.14 5.33
CA LYS A 69 14.92 14.14 4.80
C LYS A 69 14.44 13.12 5.85
N TYR A 70 15.34 12.67 6.73
CA TYR A 70 15.03 11.75 7.83
C TYR A 70 13.95 12.29 8.79
N ASP A 71 13.69 13.60 8.81
CA ASP A 71 12.66 14.25 9.64
C ASP A 71 11.63 15.03 8.81
N CYS A 72 11.59 14.87 7.48
CA CYS A 72 10.77 15.74 6.62
C CYS A 72 9.25 15.60 6.80
N ALA A 73 8.78 14.53 7.44
CA ALA A 73 7.37 14.32 7.73
C ALA A 73 6.96 14.74 9.15
N SER A 74 7.89 15.21 9.98
CA SER A 74 7.56 15.65 11.34
C SER A 74 6.88 17.01 11.33
N PRO A 75 5.93 17.28 12.26
CA PRO A 75 5.35 18.61 12.37
C PRO A 75 6.38 19.68 12.76
N LEU A 76 7.47 19.28 13.43
CA LEU A 76 8.56 20.19 13.79
C LEU A 76 9.26 20.74 12.55
N THR A 77 9.59 19.87 11.59
CA THR A 77 10.22 20.28 10.33
C THR A 77 9.22 20.93 9.37
N LEU A 78 8.00 20.38 9.26
CA LEU A 78 6.95 20.92 8.38
C LEU A 78 6.49 22.33 8.77
N HIS A 79 6.57 22.68 10.05
CA HIS A 79 6.11 23.97 10.57
C HIS A 79 7.23 24.82 11.17
N LEU A 80 8.48 24.51 10.84
CA LEU A 80 9.66 25.11 11.47
C LEU A 80 9.66 26.64 11.42
N ASP A 81 9.34 27.25 10.27
CA ASP A 81 9.32 28.71 10.12
C ASP A 81 8.22 29.38 10.97
N ASN A 82 7.07 28.72 11.10
CA ASN A 82 5.98 29.21 11.95
C ASN A 82 6.33 29.07 13.44
N ILE A 83 7.08 28.04 13.81
CA ILE A 83 7.60 27.87 15.17
C ILE A 83 8.67 28.92 15.48
N LYS A 84 9.59 29.21 14.54
CA LYS A 84 10.64 30.24 14.69
C LYS A 84 10.05 31.64 14.85
N SER A 85 9.00 31.97 14.09
CA SER A 85 8.33 33.27 14.14
C SER A 85 7.37 33.43 15.33
N GLY A 86 7.13 32.37 16.11
CA GLY A 86 6.18 32.37 17.21
C GLY A 86 4.70 32.32 16.80
N LEU A 87 4.41 32.07 15.51
CA LEU A 87 3.05 31.85 15.02
C LEU A 87 2.46 30.53 15.54
N LEU A 88 3.31 29.53 15.78
CA LEU A 88 2.95 28.27 16.41
C LEU A 88 3.80 28.08 17.67
N SER A 89 3.20 27.49 18.70
CA SER A 89 3.93 27.11 19.92
C SER A 89 4.24 25.62 19.92
N LEU A 90 5.35 25.25 20.55
CA LEU A 90 5.84 23.87 20.68
C LEU A 90 5.91 23.51 22.16
N ASP A 91 5.25 22.42 22.52
CA ASP A 91 5.32 21.77 23.82
C ASP A 91 6.00 20.41 23.68
N ILE A 92 6.86 20.09 24.63
CA ILE A 92 7.71 18.90 24.62
C ILE A 92 7.49 18.20 25.96
N ASP A 93 6.89 17.02 25.91
CA ASP A 93 6.70 16.20 27.11
C ASP A 93 8.04 15.62 27.58
N LYS A 94 8.11 15.30 28.87
CA LYS A 94 9.26 14.54 29.40
C LYS A 94 9.37 13.18 28.70
N PRO A 95 10.58 12.77 28.29
CA PRO A 95 10.79 11.46 27.67
C PRO A 95 10.28 10.32 28.56
N LYS A 96 9.58 9.36 27.94
CA LYS A 96 9.21 8.09 28.57
C LYS A 96 10.27 7.06 28.21
N ILE A 97 11.05 6.62 29.19
CA ILE A 97 12.17 5.69 28.99
C ILE A 97 11.78 4.28 29.40
N ILE A 98 11.97 3.32 28.51
CA ILE A 98 11.78 1.88 28.74
C ILE A 98 13.02 1.16 28.19
N ASN A 99 13.83 0.63 29.10
CA ASN A 99 15.13 0.02 28.79
C ASN A 99 16.08 0.99 28.07
N ASP A 100 16.55 0.63 26.87
CA ASP A 100 17.42 1.42 26.01
C ASP A 100 16.66 2.27 24.99
N LYS A 101 15.34 2.42 25.15
CA LYS A 101 14.47 3.22 24.28
C LYS A 101 13.81 4.36 25.05
N ALA A 102 13.63 5.49 24.39
CA ALA A 102 12.84 6.61 24.87
C ALA A 102 11.84 7.06 23.80
N THR A 103 10.67 7.48 24.23
CA THR A 103 9.69 8.20 23.39
C THR A 103 9.50 9.61 23.91
N ILE A 104 9.46 10.59 23.02
CA ILE A 104 9.34 12.00 23.34
C ILE A 104 8.13 12.54 22.58
N ASP A 105 7.05 12.81 23.31
CA ASP A 105 5.82 13.34 22.72
C ASP A 105 5.95 14.86 22.58
N ILE A 106 5.60 15.39 21.41
CA ILE A 106 5.52 16.82 21.16
C ILE A 106 4.12 17.22 20.73
N ARG A 107 3.78 18.49 20.98
CA ARG A 107 2.55 19.11 20.49
C ARG A 107 2.87 20.45 19.85
N VAL A 108 2.46 20.62 18.60
CA VAL A 108 2.52 21.90 17.88
C VAL A 108 1.11 22.50 17.90
N TYR A 109 0.96 23.65 18.55
CA TYR A 109 -0.32 24.34 18.68
C TYR A 109 -0.44 25.47 17.67
N SER A 110 -1.55 25.46 16.94
CA SER A 110 -2.07 26.61 16.20
C SER A 110 -3.29 27.19 16.92
N GLN A 111 -3.86 28.29 16.40
CA GLN A 111 -5.07 28.88 16.97
C GLN A 111 -6.28 27.93 16.97
N ASN A 112 -6.33 27.00 16.01
CA ASN A 112 -7.52 26.17 15.76
C ASN A 112 -7.24 24.66 15.84
N ASP A 113 -5.99 24.24 16.00
CA ASP A 113 -5.60 22.83 15.88
C ASP A 113 -4.35 22.51 16.71
N THR A 114 -4.23 21.25 17.12
CA THR A 114 -3.08 20.70 17.84
C THR A 114 -2.58 19.46 17.11
N ILE A 115 -1.34 19.51 16.65
CA ILE A 115 -0.70 18.37 15.99
C ILE A 115 0.20 17.68 17.01
N ALA A 116 -0.12 16.43 17.34
CA ALA A 116 0.69 15.58 18.21
C ALA A 116 1.61 14.67 17.39
N TYR A 117 2.84 14.47 17.87
CA TYR A 117 3.81 13.58 17.24
C TYR A 117 4.76 12.98 18.28
N THR A 118 5.21 11.75 18.07
CA THR A 118 6.12 11.04 18.98
C THR A 118 7.47 10.82 18.29
N TYR A 119 8.52 11.40 18.86
CA TYR A 119 9.90 11.09 18.51
C TYR A 119 10.39 9.86 19.26
N HIS A 120 11.31 9.13 18.65
CA HIS A 120 11.99 8.00 19.26
C HIS A 120 13.47 8.30 19.46
N ALA A 121 14.03 7.83 20.57
CA ALA A 121 15.46 7.82 20.81
C ALA A 121 15.90 6.48 21.37
N ILE A 122 17.16 6.14 21.14
CA ILE A 122 17.78 4.94 21.71
C ILE A 122 19.08 5.29 22.41
N ASN A 123 19.41 4.53 23.46
CA ASN A 123 20.68 4.66 24.15
C ASN A 123 21.74 3.81 23.44
N THR A 124 22.74 4.47 22.88
CA THR A 124 23.87 3.83 22.21
C THR A 124 25.12 3.89 23.09
N LYS A 125 26.22 3.26 22.66
CA LYS A 125 27.50 3.38 23.39
C LYS A 125 28.02 4.82 23.49
N SER A 126 27.59 5.71 22.58
CA SER A 126 27.95 7.13 22.55
C SER A 126 26.85 8.03 23.15
N GLY A 127 25.93 7.45 23.92
CA GLY A 127 24.80 8.13 24.55
C GLY A 127 23.51 8.04 23.72
N TRP A 128 22.51 8.80 24.14
CA TRP A 128 21.21 8.85 23.47
C TRP A 128 21.31 9.43 22.05
N ARG A 129 20.56 8.86 21.12
CA ARG A 129 20.41 9.34 19.74
C ARG A 129 18.97 9.21 19.27
N LEU A 130 18.50 10.21 18.52
CA LEU A 130 17.20 10.17 17.85
C LEU A 130 17.20 9.13 16.73
N CYS A 131 16.08 8.48 16.54
CA CYS A 131 15.88 7.52 15.46
C CYS A 131 14.41 7.48 15.02
N SER A 132 14.13 6.84 13.90
CA SER A 132 12.75 6.56 13.52
C SER A 132 12.11 5.50 14.42
N SER A 133 10.78 5.44 14.39
CA SER A 133 10.00 4.29 14.90
C SER A 133 10.45 2.99 14.22
N LEU A 134 10.81 3.04 12.93
CA LEU A 134 11.30 1.88 12.18
C LEU A 134 12.56 1.31 12.82
N TYR A 135 13.55 2.15 13.08
CA TYR A 135 14.77 1.70 13.75
C TYR A 135 14.48 1.20 15.16
N ALA A 136 13.75 1.99 15.96
CA ALA A 136 13.45 1.65 17.34
C ALA A 136 12.75 0.29 17.46
N GLU A 137 11.77 -0.01 16.61
CA GLU A 137 10.93 -1.20 16.73
C GLU A 137 11.45 -2.42 15.97
N THR A 138 12.39 -2.26 15.04
CA THR A 138 12.85 -3.35 14.16
C THR A 138 14.30 -3.81 14.36
N ARG A 139 15.05 -3.25 15.33
CA ARG A 139 16.44 -3.63 15.64
C ARG A 139 16.72 -5.13 15.81
N GLY A 140 15.72 -5.93 16.18
CA GLY A 140 15.83 -7.38 16.34
C GLY A 140 15.23 -8.21 15.19
N TRP A 141 14.72 -7.56 14.14
CA TRP A 141 14.05 -8.24 13.04
C TRP A 141 15.07 -8.95 12.16
N LYS A 142 14.64 -10.07 11.57
CA LYS A 142 15.44 -10.79 10.58
C LYS A 142 15.37 -10.05 9.25
N VAL A 143 16.46 -10.14 8.49
CA VAL A 143 16.55 -9.53 7.15
C VAL A 143 16.85 -10.61 6.12
N ILE A 144 16.08 -10.61 5.04
CA ILE A 144 16.43 -11.35 3.81
C ILE A 144 16.60 -10.35 2.68
N SER A 145 17.60 -10.58 1.82
CA SER A 145 17.84 -9.76 0.64
C SER A 145 17.64 -10.61 -0.61
N LYS A 146 16.88 -10.10 -1.58
CA LYS A 146 16.69 -10.73 -2.89
C LYS A 146 16.48 -9.66 -3.95
N ASP A 147 17.42 -9.59 -4.89
CA ASP A 147 17.44 -8.63 -5.99
C ASP A 147 17.16 -7.18 -5.56
N TYR A 148 15.97 -6.64 -5.83
CA TYR A 148 15.62 -5.26 -5.52
C TYR A 148 15.13 -5.06 -4.08
N LEU A 149 15.03 -6.11 -3.27
CA LEU A 149 14.35 -6.08 -1.98
C LEU A 149 15.27 -6.44 -0.81
N ARG A 150 15.08 -5.72 0.30
CA ARG A 150 15.60 -6.03 1.63
C ARG A 150 14.45 -6.11 2.61
N ILE A 151 14.01 -7.32 2.93
CA ILE A 151 12.79 -7.57 3.70
C ILE A 151 13.16 -7.82 5.16
N HIS A 152 12.75 -6.89 6.01
CA HIS A 152 12.79 -6.95 7.46
C HIS A 152 11.50 -7.59 7.96
N TYR A 153 11.58 -8.62 8.80
CA TYR A 153 10.41 -9.30 9.34
C TYR A 153 10.67 -9.87 10.74
N ALA A 154 9.63 -9.88 11.56
CA ALA A 154 9.62 -10.60 12.85
C ALA A 154 8.87 -11.94 12.75
N ASP A 155 7.83 -12.01 11.91
CA ASP A 155 7.01 -13.21 11.73
C ASP A 155 7.23 -13.84 10.34
N SER A 156 7.85 -15.02 10.32
CA SER A 156 8.09 -15.76 9.08
C SER A 156 6.80 -16.25 8.41
N SER A 157 5.65 -16.23 9.09
CA SER A 157 4.37 -16.63 8.51
C SER A 157 3.86 -15.64 7.44
N LEU A 158 4.40 -14.43 7.41
CA LEU A 158 4.09 -13.43 6.40
C LEU A 158 4.96 -13.60 5.13
N LEU A 159 6.04 -14.37 5.20
CA LEU A 159 6.98 -14.54 4.09
C LEU A 159 6.49 -15.58 3.09
N ASN A 160 6.54 -15.19 1.81
CA ASN A 160 6.27 -16.07 0.68
C ASN A 160 7.27 -15.77 -0.45
N ASN A 161 8.14 -16.73 -0.79
CA ASN A 161 9.13 -16.56 -1.86
C ASN A 161 8.51 -16.21 -3.21
N TYR A 162 7.35 -16.80 -3.54
CA TYR A 162 6.64 -16.47 -4.77
C TYR A 162 6.26 -14.98 -4.79
N ALA A 163 5.72 -14.46 -3.69
CA ALA A 163 5.35 -13.04 -3.60
C ALA A 163 6.56 -12.09 -3.66
N ILE A 164 7.73 -12.53 -3.17
CA ILE A 164 9.00 -11.79 -3.28
C ILE A 164 9.43 -11.73 -4.76
N ASP A 165 9.25 -12.81 -5.50
CA ASP A 165 9.59 -12.88 -6.93
C ASP A 165 8.67 -11.97 -7.74
N ILE A 166 7.37 -12.04 -7.50
CA ILE A 166 6.39 -11.12 -8.11
C ILE A 166 6.70 -9.66 -7.76
N ALA A 167 7.14 -9.36 -6.53
CA ALA A 167 7.54 -8.00 -6.17
C ALA A 167 8.77 -7.53 -6.97
N ASN A 168 9.78 -8.39 -7.17
CA ASN A 168 10.96 -8.06 -7.97
C ASN A 168 10.61 -7.85 -9.45
N GLU A 169 9.80 -8.73 -10.03
CA GLU A 169 9.31 -8.61 -11.41
C GLU A 169 8.47 -7.33 -11.59
N PHE A 170 7.65 -6.99 -10.59
CA PHE A 170 6.88 -5.76 -10.57
C PHE A 170 7.78 -4.52 -10.53
N ILE A 171 8.85 -4.52 -9.72
CA ILE A 171 9.82 -3.41 -9.68
C ILE A 171 10.50 -3.22 -11.03
N GLU A 172 10.93 -4.32 -11.67
CA GLU A 172 11.61 -4.26 -12.96
C GLU A 172 10.69 -3.76 -14.08
N SER A 173 9.49 -4.34 -14.18
CA SER A 173 8.49 -3.92 -15.17
C SER A 173 8.02 -2.48 -14.96
N THR A 174 7.77 -2.08 -13.71
CA THR A 174 7.38 -0.71 -13.37
C THR A 174 8.51 0.27 -13.65
N GLY A 175 9.75 -0.08 -13.32
CA GLY A 175 10.92 0.74 -13.65
C GLY A 175 11.05 0.99 -15.15
N LYS A 176 10.81 -0.02 -15.98
CA LYS A 176 10.75 0.11 -17.44
C LYS A 176 9.61 1.03 -17.89
N THR A 177 8.40 0.86 -17.35
CA THR A 177 7.22 1.69 -17.68
C THR A 177 7.44 3.16 -17.29
N LEU A 178 8.09 3.39 -16.15
CA LEU A 178 8.50 4.72 -15.70
C LEU A 178 9.73 5.24 -16.46
N GLY A 179 10.37 4.47 -17.34
CA GLY A 179 11.58 4.93 -18.05
C GLY A 179 12.80 5.14 -17.14
N ILE A 180 12.86 4.48 -15.98
CA ILE A 180 14.03 4.52 -15.11
C ILE A 180 15.22 3.88 -15.83
N SER A 181 16.36 4.58 -15.87
CA SER A 181 17.54 4.10 -16.59
C SER A 181 18.09 2.78 -16.01
N ALA A 182 18.77 2.00 -16.85
CA ALA A 182 19.38 0.73 -16.43
C ALA A 182 20.41 0.94 -15.29
N GLU A 183 21.14 2.06 -15.30
CA GLU A 183 22.09 2.42 -14.24
C GLU A 183 21.38 2.66 -12.91
N LYS A 184 20.26 3.39 -12.93
CA LYS A 184 19.41 3.62 -11.76
C LYS A 184 18.80 2.30 -11.25
N MET A 185 18.28 1.45 -12.12
CA MET A 185 17.77 0.12 -11.73
C MET A 185 18.87 -0.75 -11.11
N LYS A 186 20.09 -0.73 -11.67
CA LYS A 186 21.26 -1.42 -11.07
C LYS A 186 21.63 -0.86 -9.71
N ALA A 187 21.48 0.45 -9.50
CA ALA A 187 21.70 1.07 -8.19
C ALA A 187 20.67 0.57 -7.17
N ILE A 188 19.37 0.53 -7.50
CA ILE A 188 18.33 -0.06 -6.63
C ILE A 188 18.69 -1.52 -6.31
N LYS A 189 19.01 -2.34 -7.31
CA LYS A 189 19.36 -3.76 -7.10
C LYS A 189 20.56 -3.95 -6.17
N ARG A 190 21.50 -3.00 -6.12
CA ARG A 190 22.66 -3.05 -5.23
C ARG A 190 22.31 -2.69 -3.79
N VAL A 191 21.49 -1.67 -3.58
CA VAL A 191 21.19 -1.14 -2.24
C VAL A 191 19.97 -1.82 -1.59
N GLY A 192 19.03 -2.28 -2.42
CA GLY A 192 17.73 -2.83 -2.05
C GLY A 192 16.74 -1.77 -1.55
N ILE A 193 15.47 -1.96 -1.88
CA ILE A 193 14.34 -1.25 -1.26
C ILE A 193 14.04 -1.95 0.05
N ASP A 194 14.07 -1.19 1.14
CA ASP A 194 13.74 -1.72 2.46
C ASP A 194 12.23 -1.95 2.59
N TYR A 195 11.87 -3.19 2.91
CA TYR A 195 10.50 -3.66 3.13
C TYR A 195 10.35 -4.09 4.59
N TYR A 196 9.49 -3.43 5.35
CA TYR A 196 9.15 -3.82 6.71
C TYR A 196 7.83 -4.58 6.71
N LEU A 197 7.92 -5.91 6.80
CA LEU A 197 6.78 -6.81 6.78
C LEU A 197 6.28 -7.04 8.21
N ALA A 198 5.18 -6.38 8.53
CA ALA A 198 4.62 -6.26 9.88
C ALA A 198 3.26 -6.96 9.97
N ASN A 199 2.94 -7.57 11.11
CA ASN A 199 1.54 -7.95 11.37
C ASN A 199 0.68 -6.73 11.71
N GLU A 200 -0.62 -6.96 11.93
CA GLU A 200 -1.58 -5.90 12.24
C GLU A 200 -1.26 -5.11 13.52
N GLN A 201 -0.69 -5.76 14.55
CA GLN A 201 -0.29 -5.06 15.77
C GLN A 201 0.96 -4.21 15.55
N GLN A 202 1.92 -4.70 14.77
CA GLN A 202 3.21 -4.05 14.51
C GLN A 202 3.09 -2.88 13.55
N ILE A 203 2.19 -2.93 12.55
CA ILE A 203 2.14 -1.85 11.55
C ILE A 203 1.82 -0.50 12.19
N LYS A 204 0.94 -0.46 13.21
CA LYS A 204 0.59 0.77 13.90
C LYS A 204 1.76 1.34 14.70
N SER A 205 2.61 0.51 15.31
CA SER A 205 3.81 1.00 16.01
C SER A 205 4.87 1.53 15.04
N LEU A 206 4.91 1.01 13.80
CA LEU A 206 5.85 1.47 12.78
C LEU A 206 5.39 2.75 12.09
N THR A 207 4.11 2.86 11.74
CA THR A 207 3.58 3.97 10.93
C THR A 207 2.87 5.05 11.75
N GLY A 208 2.44 4.73 12.97
CA GLY A 208 1.49 5.55 13.75
C GLY A 208 0.02 5.28 13.42
N PHE A 209 -0.28 4.55 12.34
CA PHE A 209 -1.64 4.37 11.79
C PHE A 209 -2.02 2.89 11.63
N ALA A 210 -3.30 2.59 11.81
CA ALA A 210 -3.86 1.29 11.43
C ALA A 210 -4.09 1.25 9.92
N THR A 211 -3.02 1.01 9.15
CA THR A 211 -3.03 0.90 7.68
C THR A 211 -2.68 -0.51 7.23
N LYS A 212 -2.92 -0.84 5.95
CA LYS A 212 -2.47 -2.09 5.31
C LYS A 212 -1.07 -1.99 4.71
N GLY A 213 -0.67 -0.79 4.32
CA GLY A 213 0.66 -0.46 3.83
C GLY A 213 0.86 1.04 3.75
N MET A 214 2.12 1.46 3.68
CA MET A 214 2.52 2.86 3.50
C MET A 214 3.96 2.94 2.98
N ALA A 215 4.19 3.78 1.97
CA ALA A 215 5.51 4.26 1.60
C ALA A 215 6.01 5.28 2.66
N ASN A 216 7.16 5.00 3.26
CA ASN A 216 7.86 5.92 4.14
C ASN A 216 8.90 6.71 3.34
N PHE A 217 8.56 7.97 3.02
CA PHE A 217 9.40 8.86 2.24
C PHE A 217 10.65 9.37 2.96
N GLN A 218 10.69 9.32 4.30
CA GLN A 218 11.87 9.73 5.06
C GLN A 218 13.03 8.74 4.86
N TYR A 219 12.72 7.45 4.68
CA TYR A 219 13.71 6.37 4.63
C TYR A 219 13.65 5.53 3.34
N ASP A 220 12.89 5.97 2.34
CA ASP A 220 12.66 5.26 1.08
C ASP A 220 12.30 3.78 1.31
N ALA A 221 11.36 3.54 2.22
CA ALA A 221 11.00 2.21 2.66
C ALA A 221 9.51 1.94 2.47
N ILE A 222 9.14 0.67 2.42
CA ILE A 222 7.75 0.24 2.34
C ILE A 222 7.42 -0.53 3.61
N ILE A 223 6.36 -0.11 4.31
CA ILE A 223 5.88 -0.77 5.52
C ILE A 223 4.54 -1.41 5.16
N THR A 224 4.39 -2.72 5.36
CA THR A 224 3.23 -3.46 4.81
C THR A 224 2.84 -4.66 5.66
N GLN A 225 1.57 -5.07 5.58
CA GLN A 225 1.09 -6.33 6.15
C GLN A 225 1.21 -7.53 5.21
N TYR A 226 1.53 -7.32 3.94
CA TYR A 226 1.60 -8.39 2.94
C TYR A 226 2.60 -8.08 1.82
N LEU A 227 3.03 -9.13 1.13
CA LEU A 227 3.88 -9.06 -0.06
C LEU A 227 3.15 -9.69 -1.26
N PRO A 228 3.36 -9.16 -2.49
CA PRO A 228 3.92 -7.84 -2.78
C PRO A 228 2.98 -6.71 -2.29
N HIS A 229 3.46 -5.46 -2.24
CA HIS A 229 2.57 -4.29 -2.09
C HIS A 229 2.79 -3.30 -3.26
N PRO A 230 2.31 -3.63 -4.47
CA PRO A 230 2.66 -2.91 -5.69
C PRO A 230 2.36 -1.41 -5.65
N HIS A 231 1.25 -1.01 -5.03
CA HIS A 231 0.86 0.39 -4.87
C HIS A 231 1.95 1.26 -4.20
N GLU A 232 2.49 0.83 -3.06
CA GLU A 232 3.57 1.57 -2.37
C GLU A 232 4.90 1.52 -3.15
N ILE A 233 5.15 0.45 -3.92
CA ILE A 233 6.33 0.37 -4.80
C ILE A 233 6.27 1.50 -5.82
N VAL A 234 5.09 1.78 -6.40
CA VAL A 234 4.94 2.83 -7.40
C VAL A 234 5.26 4.20 -6.80
N HIS A 235 4.74 4.52 -5.61
CA HIS A 235 5.05 5.77 -4.88
C HIS A 235 6.55 5.98 -4.71
N LEU A 236 7.28 4.93 -4.34
CA LEU A 236 8.73 5.01 -4.18
C LEU A 236 9.46 5.16 -5.53
N LEU A 237 9.09 4.35 -6.53
CA LEU A 237 9.78 4.35 -7.82
C LEU A 237 9.59 5.65 -8.60
N ILE A 238 8.41 6.29 -8.53
CA ILE A 238 8.24 7.60 -9.17
C ILE A 238 9.10 8.66 -8.49
N ASN A 239 9.16 8.70 -7.15
CA ASN A 239 10.05 9.64 -6.45
C ASN A 239 11.53 9.37 -6.76
N TYR A 240 11.91 8.09 -6.89
CA TYR A 240 13.25 7.70 -7.30
C TYR A 240 13.59 8.11 -8.75
N ASP A 241 12.62 8.02 -9.66
CA ASP A 241 12.84 8.51 -11.02
C ASP A 241 13.04 10.02 -11.05
N LEU A 242 12.16 10.76 -10.37
CA LEU A 242 12.17 12.22 -10.38
C LEU A 242 13.34 12.82 -9.58
N GLN A 243 13.86 12.08 -8.57
CA GLN A 243 14.95 12.42 -7.63
C GLN A 243 14.71 13.66 -6.78
N LYS A 244 14.45 14.82 -7.41
CA LYS A 244 14.26 16.10 -6.75
C LYS A 244 12.84 16.60 -6.99
N LEU A 245 12.04 16.64 -5.94
CA LEU A 245 10.62 17.00 -6.01
C LEU A 245 10.16 17.70 -4.72
N PRO A 246 9.07 18.47 -4.75
CA PRO A 246 8.40 18.88 -3.53
C PRO A 246 7.88 17.68 -2.73
N LEU A 247 7.68 17.84 -1.43
CA LEU A 247 7.23 16.74 -0.55
C LEU A 247 5.78 16.29 -0.82
N TYR A 248 4.93 17.18 -1.32
CA TYR A 248 3.52 16.91 -1.57
C TYR A 248 3.21 16.96 -3.05
N THR A 249 2.35 16.06 -3.50
CA THR A 249 1.79 16.01 -4.86
C THR A 249 0.28 16.04 -4.78
N ALA A 250 -0.41 16.60 -5.77
CA ALA A 250 -1.86 16.56 -5.84
C ALA A 250 -2.36 15.09 -5.75
N PRO A 251 -3.27 14.77 -4.81
CA PRO A 251 -3.61 13.38 -4.49
C PRO A 251 -4.04 12.53 -5.69
N PHE A 252 -4.85 13.10 -6.60
CA PHE A 252 -5.34 12.33 -7.76
C PHE A 252 -4.24 11.91 -8.74
N ILE A 253 -3.13 12.64 -8.83
CA ILE A 253 -1.99 12.24 -9.68
C ILE A 253 -1.10 11.24 -8.94
N GLN A 254 -0.78 11.54 -7.67
CA GLN A 254 0.04 10.65 -6.85
C GLN A 254 -0.59 9.26 -6.72
N GLU A 255 -1.84 9.22 -6.29
CA GLU A 255 -2.59 7.99 -6.08
C GLU A 255 -3.07 7.38 -7.39
N GLY A 256 -3.36 8.20 -8.39
CA GLY A 256 -3.76 7.73 -9.71
C GLY A 256 -2.67 6.91 -10.41
N LEU A 257 -1.41 7.36 -10.36
CA LEU A 257 -0.28 6.59 -10.88
C LEU A 257 -0.13 5.25 -10.14
N ALA A 258 -0.20 5.29 -8.81
CA ALA A 258 -0.07 4.11 -7.96
C ALA A 258 -1.21 3.10 -8.18
N VAL A 259 -2.44 3.56 -8.41
CA VAL A 259 -3.58 2.70 -8.79
C VAL A 259 -3.38 2.14 -10.19
N TYR A 260 -2.98 2.96 -11.15
CA TYR A 260 -2.82 2.52 -12.55
C TYR A 260 -1.81 1.37 -12.66
N LEU A 261 -0.65 1.52 -12.03
CA LEU A 261 0.41 0.54 -12.14
C LEU A 261 0.28 -0.58 -11.10
N GLY A 262 -0.12 -0.26 -9.86
CA GLY A 262 -0.05 -1.18 -8.72
C GLY A 262 -1.40 -1.62 -8.15
N GLY A 263 -2.53 -1.10 -8.63
CA GLY A 263 -3.84 -1.34 -8.03
C GLY A 263 -3.97 -0.73 -6.64
N ARG A 264 -4.83 -1.29 -5.77
CA ARG A 264 -5.05 -0.76 -4.41
C ARG A 264 -5.66 -1.78 -3.45
N TRP A 265 -5.22 -1.78 -2.18
CA TRP A 265 -5.81 -2.57 -1.09
C TRP A 265 -5.95 -4.08 -1.40
N GLY A 266 -4.91 -4.65 -2.00
CA GLY A 266 -4.94 -6.03 -2.46
C GLY A 266 -5.95 -6.27 -3.58
N LYS A 267 -6.25 -5.27 -4.41
CA LYS A 267 -6.98 -5.41 -5.67
C LYS A 267 -6.05 -5.00 -6.81
N SER A 268 -6.06 -5.76 -7.90
CA SER A 268 -5.31 -5.46 -9.12
C SER A 268 -5.80 -4.15 -9.75
N ALA A 269 -4.97 -3.51 -10.58
CA ALA A 269 -5.39 -2.31 -11.32
C ALA A 269 -6.64 -2.56 -12.19
N PRO A 270 -6.72 -3.66 -12.99
CA PRO A 270 -7.94 -3.99 -13.71
C PRO A 270 -9.19 -4.13 -12.83
N ALA A 271 -9.06 -4.73 -11.64
CA ALA A 271 -10.19 -4.88 -10.72
C ALA A 271 -10.69 -3.52 -10.21
N ILE A 272 -9.77 -2.59 -9.92
CA ILE A 272 -10.10 -1.21 -9.56
C ILE A 272 -10.75 -0.46 -10.73
N PHE A 273 -10.26 -0.66 -11.96
CA PHE A 273 -10.82 -0.02 -13.15
C PHE A 273 -12.24 -0.48 -13.47
N TYR A 274 -12.57 -1.74 -13.22
CA TYR A 274 -13.96 -2.20 -13.32
C TYR A 274 -14.88 -1.46 -12.35
N PHE A 275 -14.46 -1.24 -11.09
CA PHE A 275 -15.24 -0.40 -10.17
C PHE A 275 -15.33 1.04 -10.68
N GLY A 276 -14.26 1.58 -11.25
CA GLY A 276 -14.27 2.92 -11.86
C GLY A 276 -15.26 3.03 -13.02
N GLU A 277 -15.32 2.03 -13.89
CA GLU A 277 -16.27 1.95 -15.00
C GLU A 277 -17.73 1.92 -14.51
N ILE A 278 -18.04 1.08 -13.51
CA ILE A 278 -19.36 1.04 -12.88
C ILE A 278 -19.73 2.41 -12.32
N ASN A 279 -18.84 3.02 -11.54
CA ASN A 279 -19.12 4.28 -10.86
C ASN A 279 -19.37 5.41 -11.88
N LEU A 280 -18.62 5.44 -12.99
CA LEU A 280 -18.81 6.39 -14.08
C LEU A 280 -20.11 6.13 -14.86
N SER A 281 -20.45 4.87 -15.14
CA SER A 281 -21.69 4.53 -15.86
C SER A 281 -22.95 4.81 -15.05
N LEU A 282 -22.84 4.78 -13.72
CA LEU A 282 -23.90 5.16 -12.77
C LEU A 282 -23.91 6.65 -12.39
N ASP A 283 -23.01 7.46 -12.96
CA ASP A 283 -22.86 8.90 -12.67
C ASP A 283 -22.75 9.19 -11.15
N MET A 284 -22.00 8.35 -10.42
CA MET A 284 -21.85 8.49 -8.96
C MET A 284 -21.04 9.73 -8.55
N ALA A 285 -20.13 10.17 -9.43
CA ALA A 285 -19.31 11.37 -9.31
C ALA A 285 -18.71 11.71 -10.67
N LYS A 286 -18.25 12.95 -10.86
CA LYS A 286 -17.51 13.39 -12.06
C LYS A 286 -16.01 13.23 -11.85
N LEU A 287 -15.24 13.14 -12.95
CA LEU A 287 -13.77 13.11 -12.84
C LEU A 287 -13.22 14.42 -12.28
N SER A 288 -13.88 15.56 -12.52
CA SER A 288 -13.45 16.85 -11.98
C SER A 288 -13.52 16.94 -10.46
N ASP A 289 -14.44 16.19 -9.85
CA ASP A 289 -14.70 16.26 -8.41
C ASP A 289 -13.49 15.78 -7.57
N MET A 290 -12.54 15.04 -8.18
CA MET A 290 -11.36 14.52 -7.50
C MET A 290 -10.10 15.40 -7.65
N LEU A 291 -10.15 16.46 -8.45
CA LEU A 291 -8.94 17.19 -8.87
C LEU A 291 -8.28 17.99 -7.75
N THR A 292 -9.04 18.36 -6.72
CA THR A 292 -8.54 19.12 -5.56
C THR A 292 -8.29 18.20 -4.38
N TYR A 293 -7.49 18.64 -3.40
CA TYR A 293 -7.27 17.88 -2.17
C TYR A 293 -8.58 17.57 -1.43
N SER A 294 -9.42 18.59 -1.26
CA SER A 294 -10.73 18.45 -0.60
C SER A 294 -11.71 17.59 -1.41
N GLY A 295 -11.62 17.66 -2.74
CA GLY A 295 -12.40 16.85 -3.66
C GLY A 295 -12.09 15.36 -3.51
N PHE A 296 -10.79 15.04 -3.56
CA PHE A 296 -10.28 13.68 -3.47
C PHE A 296 -10.52 13.02 -2.10
N HIS A 297 -10.28 13.73 -1.00
CA HIS A 297 -10.39 13.17 0.36
C HIS A 297 -11.76 13.39 1.02
N GLY A 298 -12.57 14.33 0.54
CA GLY A 298 -13.81 14.75 1.19
C GLY A 298 -15.04 14.63 0.31
N GLN A 299 -15.10 15.36 -0.80
CA GLN A 299 -16.35 15.55 -1.57
C GLN A 299 -16.87 14.27 -2.23
N ILE A 300 -15.99 13.46 -2.81
CA ILE A 300 -16.39 12.19 -3.46
C ILE A 300 -16.88 11.15 -2.42
N GLY A 301 -16.61 11.36 -1.13
CA GLY A 301 -17.17 10.59 -0.01
C GLY A 301 -16.60 9.18 0.17
N SER A 302 -16.26 8.47 -0.92
CA SER A 302 -15.64 7.14 -0.87
C SER A 302 -14.28 7.10 -1.55
N GLN A 303 -13.29 6.61 -0.81
CA GLN A 303 -11.96 6.39 -1.35
C GLN A 303 -11.97 5.34 -2.49
N ASP A 304 -12.92 4.40 -2.52
CA ASP A 304 -13.03 3.44 -3.62
C ASP A 304 -13.40 4.12 -4.95
N ILE A 305 -14.12 5.25 -4.92
CA ILE A 305 -14.49 6.02 -6.11
C ILE A 305 -13.31 6.89 -6.56
N ALA A 306 -12.79 7.75 -5.66
CA ALA A 306 -11.76 8.73 -6.01
C ALA A 306 -10.49 8.07 -6.58
N TYR A 307 -10.06 6.94 -6.00
CA TYR A 307 -8.87 6.23 -6.48
C TYR A 307 -9.11 5.50 -7.81
N ALA A 308 -10.30 4.94 -8.02
CA ALA A 308 -10.62 4.30 -9.29
C ALA A 308 -10.62 5.32 -10.44
N TYR A 309 -11.21 6.49 -10.21
CA TYR A 309 -11.23 7.60 -11.17
C TYR A 309 -9.83 8.13 -11.43
N ALA A 310 -9.04 8.34 -10.38
CA ALA A 310 -7.66 8.81 -10.49
C ALA A 310 -6.77 7.84 -11.28
N GLY A 311 -6.96 6.54 -11.06
CA GLY A 311 -6.28 5.49 -11.82
C GLY A 311 -6.67 5.48 -13.29
N LEU A 312 -7.96 5.58 -13.61
CA LEU A 312 -8.46 5.64 -14.98
C LEU A 312 -7.95 6.88 -15.73
N LEU A 313 -8.02 8.05 -15.09
CA LEU A 313 -7.48 9.28 -15.66
C LEU A 313 -5.96 9.17 -15.89
N SER A 314 -5.21 8.66 -14.91
CA SER A 314 -3.76 8.49 -15.04
C SER A 314 -3.39 7.53 -16.16
N LYS A 315 -4.09 6.40 -16.26
CA LYS A 315 -3.94 5.47 -17.38
C LYS A 315 -4.20 6.17 -18.71
N TYR A 316 -5.32 6.87 -18.84
CA TYR A 316 -5.69 7.58 -20.07
C TYR A 316 -4.63 8.60 -20.48
N LEU A 317 -4.16 9.41 -19.54
CA LEU A 317 -3.12 10.42 -19.79
C LEU A 317 -1.81 9.77 -20.26
N ILE A 318 -1.39 8.68 -19.62
CA ILE A 318 -0.13 7.98 -19.93
C ILE A 318 -0.21 7.26 -21.27
N GLU A 319 -1.28 6.50 -21.52
CA GLU A 319 -1.39 5.70 -22.76
C GLU A 319 -1.66 6.58 -23.99
N THR A 320 -2.33 7.72 -23.83
CA THR A 320 -2.65 8.63 -24.94
C THR A 320 -1.52 9.61 -25.23
N TYR A 321 -0.91 10.17 -24.19
CA TYR A 321 0.02 11.31 -24.33
C TYR A 321 1.45 11.02 -23.86
N GLY A 322 1.69 9.84 -23.29
CA GLY A 322 3.02 9.37 -22.88
C GLY A 322 3.40 9.69 -21.43
N MET A 323 4.25 8.83 -20.89
CA MET A 323 4.75 8.91 -19.51
C MET A 323 5.52 10.21 -19.22
N GLU A 324 6.30 10.74 -20.16
CA GLU A 324 7.11 11.95 -19.91
C GLU A 324 6.25 13.20 -19.68
N LYS A 325 5.17 13.38 -20.45
CA LYS A 325 4.18 14.45 -20.17
C LYS A 325 3.51 14.23 -18.82
N TYR A 326 3.17 13.00 -18.47
CA TYR A 326 2.59 12.69 -17.16
C TYR A 326 3.54 13.04 -16.00
N LYS A 327 4.84 12.73 -16.11
CA LYS A 327 5.84 13.14 -15.12
C LYS A 327 6.01 14.66 -15.03
N GLN A 328 5.87 15.37 -16.14
CA GLN A 328 5.84 16.83 -16.13
C GLN A 328 4.64 17.34 -15.32
N LEU A 329 3.44 16.81 -15.60
CA LEU A 329 2.24 17.14 -14.82
C LEU A 329 2.43 16.84 -13.33
N TYR A 330 2.99 15.68 -13.01
CA TYR A 330 3.29 15.24 -11.64
C TYR A 330 4.14 16.29 -10.91
N ARG A 331 5.16 16.84 -11.56
CA ARG A 331 6.00 17.91 -10.99
C ARG A 331 5.26 19.24 -10.87
N GLU A 332 4.50 19.64 -11.88
CA GLU A 332 3.74 20.90 -11.89
C GLU A 332 2.69 20.96 -10.78
N LEU A 333 2.03 19.82 -10.55
CA LEU A 333 1.06 19.59 -9.47
C LEU A 333 1.70 19.11 -8.16
N SER A 334 3.02 19.27 -8.00
CA SER A 334 3.70 19.10 -6.72
C SER A 334 4.02 20.46 -6.06
N GLY A 335 4.13 20.46 -4.73
CA GLY A 335 4.31 21.69 -3.96
C GLY A 335 4.52 21.51 -2.46
N SER A 336 4.44 22.63 -1.74
CA SER A 336 4.21 22.63 -0.29
C SER A 336 2.78 22.16 0.01
N ASN A 337 2.53 21.72 1.25
CA ASN A 337 1.18 21.36 1.69
C ASN A 337 0.18 22.50 1.42
N SER A 338 0.55 23.74 1.74
CA SER A 338 -0.30 24.92 1.50
C SER A 338 -0.63 25.12 0.01
N LYS A 339 0.33 24.91 -0.89
CA LYS A 339 0.09 25.02 -2.34
C LYS A 339 -0.88 23.95 -2.82
N ILE A 340 -0.68 22.69 -2.41
CA ILE A 340 -1.57 21.57 -2.80
C ILE A 340 -2.99 21.79 -2.30
N MET A 341 -3.15 22.24 -1.05
CA MET A 341 -4.44 22.54 -0.44
C MET A 341 -5.16 23.74 -1.10
N ALA A 342 -4.40 24.65 -1.71
CA ALA A 342 -4.93 25.85 -2.34
C ALA A 342 -5.37 25.65 -3.81
N TYR A 343 -5.07 24.51 -4.42
CA TYR A 343 -5.48 24.27 -5.81
C TYR A 343 -7.00 24.28 -5.95
N SER A 344 -7.51 25.15 -6.84
CA SER A 344 -8.89 25.07 -7.31
C SER A 344 -9.02 24.08 -8.46
N GLU A 345 -10.25 23.61 -8.71
CA GLU A 345 -10.54 22.75 -9.86
C GLU A 345 -10.13 23.42 -11.18
N SER A 346 -10.39 24.72 -11.34
CA SER A 346 -10.00 25.48 -12.53
C SER A 346 -8.49 25.57 -12.72
N ASP A 347 -7.71 25.72 -11.64
CA ASP A 347 -6.25 25.78 -11.73
C ASP A 347 -5.67 24.45 -12.22
N VAL A 348 -6.22 23.34 -11.73
CA VAL A 348 -5.79 21.99 -12.12
C VAL A 348 -6.18 21.69 -13.56
N LYS A 349 -7.43 21.99 -13.95
CA LYS A 349 -7.89 21.84 -15.33
C LYS A 349 -7.02 22.64 -16.31
N ALA A 350 -6.78 23.91 -16.02
CA ALA A 350 -5.95 24.76 -16.88
C ALA A 350 -4.52 24.22 -17.06
N GLN A 351 -3.89 23.69 -15.99
CA GLN A 351 -2.57 23.06 -16.08
C GLN A 351 -2.59 21.82 -16.99
N ILE A 352 -3.59 20.94 -16.82
CA ILE A 352 -3.76 19.74 -17.65
C ILE A 352 -4.00 20.14 -19.11
N GLU A 353 -4.92 21.05 -19.38
CA GLU A 353 -5.27 21.49 -20.74
C GLU A 353 -4.07 22.13 -21.44
N THR A 354 -3.31 22.97 -20.74
CA THR A 354 -2.10 23.61 -21.27
C THR A 354 -1.04 22.58 -21.64
N LEU A 355 -0.79 21.60 -20.78
CA LEU A 355 0.26 20.60 -20.98
C LEU A 355 -0.07 19.58 -22.10
N TYR A 356 -1.34 19.17 -22.18
CA TYR A 356 -1.77 18.18 -23.17
C TYR A 356 -2.25 18.80 -24.48
N GLY A 357 -2.60 20.10 -24.49
CA GLY A 357 -3.11 20.79 -25.68
C GLY A 357 -4.52 20.34 -26.06
N VAL A 358 -5.32 19.92 -25.09
CA VAL A 358 -6.67 19.35 -25.26
C VAL A 358 -7.57 19.86 -24.14
N THR A 359 -8.85 20.10 -24.42
CA THR A 359 -9.80 20.60 -23.41
C THR A 359 -10.09 19.55 -22.34
N TRP A 360 -10.50 19.97 -21.15
CA TRP A 360 -10.91 19.08 -20.08
C TRP A 360 -12.08 18.21 -20.51
N VAL A 361 -13.03 18.76 -21.28
CA VAL A 361 -14.20 18.03 -21.78
C VAL A 361 -13.77 16.84 -22.65
N ASP A 362 -12.82 17.05 -23.56
CA ASP A 362 -12.31 15.99 -24.42
C ASP A 362 -11.50 14.96 -23.64
N LEU A 363 -10.71 15.39 -22.64
CA LEU A 363 -9.95 14.50 -21.76
C LEU A 363 -10.87 13.63 -20.89
N GLU A 364 -11.89 14.24 -20.28
CA GLU A 364 -12.89 13.56 -19.45
C GLU A 364 -13.66 12.54 -20.28
N LYS A 365 -14.07 12.92 -21.50
CA LYS A 365 -14.70 12.01 -22.45
C LYS A 365 -13.76 10.85 -22.80
N GLY A 366 -12.49 11.12 -23.11
CA GLY A 366 -11.51 10.10 -23.47
C GLY A 366 -11.24 9.10 -22.35
N ALA A 367 -11.10 9.59 -21.11
CA ALA A 367 -10.94 8.74 -19.93
C ALA A 367 -12.20 7.89 -19.67
N THR A 368 -13.39 8.46 -19.84
CA THR A 368 -14.67 7.74 -19.70
C THR A 368 -14.83 6.66 -20.77
N ASP A 369 -14.48 6.96 -22.02
CA ASP A 369 -14.53 5.98 -23.12
C ASP A 369 -13.53 4.84 -22.90
N MET A 370 -12.35 5.13 -22.33
CA MET A 370 -11.37 4.11 -21.93
C MET A 370 -11.90 3.22 -20.80
N ALA A 371 -12.62 3.77 -19.83
CA ALA A 371 -13.17 3.01 -18.71
C ALA A 371 -14.09 1.87 -19.17
N ARG A 372 -14.88 2.08 -20.23
CA ARG A 372 -15.79 1.07 -20.80
C ARG A 372 -15.10 -0.22 -21.27
N GLN A 373 -13.79 -0.20 -21.48
CA GLN A 373 -13.02 -1.40 -21.83
C GLN A 373 -12.91 -2.39 -20.65
N TYR A 374 -13.28 -1.97 -19.44
CA TYR A 374 -13.16 -2.74 -18.20
C TYR A 374 -14.47 -3.33 -17.70
N GLU A 375 -15.56 -3.33 -18.48
CA GLU A 375 -16.93 -3.75 -18.14
C GLU A 375 -17.02 -5.12 -17.42
N TYR A 376 -15.97 -5.95 -17.45
CA TYR A 376 -15.96 -7.23 -16.73
C TYR A 376 -14.61 -7.67 -16.12
N CYS A 377 -13.52 -6.92 -16.22
CA CYS A 377 -12.18 -7.29 -15.67
C CYS A 377 -11.77 -8.78 -15.84
N GLY A 378 -12.10 -9.41 -16.98
CA GLY A 378 -11.79 -10.82 -17.22
C GLY A 378 -12.66 -11.85 -16.48
N ILE A 379 -13.68 -11.44 -15.73
CA ILE A 379 -14.75 -12.31 -15.24
C ILE A 379 -16.13 -11.76 -15.61
N LYS A 380 -16.89 -12.47 -16.44
CA LYS A 380 -18.19 -11.99 -16.94
C LYS A 380 -19.28 -13.04 -16.84
N PRO A 381 -20.54 -12.63 -16.65
CA PRO A 381 -21.68 -13.53 -16.84
C PRO A 381 -21.66 -14.10 -18.26
N VAL A 382 -22.10 -15.35 -18.40
CA VAL A 382 -22.26 -15.97 -19.72
C VAL A 382 -23.59 -16.67 -19.81
N ARG A 383 -24.25 -16.47 -20.94
CA ARG A 383 -25.49 -17.17 -21.26
C ARG A 383 -25.29 -18.67 -21.09
N ARG A 384 -26.26 -19.29 -20.44
CA ARG A 384 -26.31 -20.73 -20.25
C ARG A 384 -26.11 -21.44 -21.58
N MET A 385 -25.09 -22.29 -21.62
CA MET A 385 -24.87 -23.24 -22.69
C MET A 385 -25.27 -24.62 -22.15
N GLU A 386 -26.02 -25.39 -22.93
CA GLU A 386 -26.18 -26.82 -22.62
C GLU A 386 -24.87 -27.51 -22.97
N TRP A 387 -24.29 -28.20 -21.99
CA TRP A 387 -23.06 -28.97 -22.16
C TRP A 387 -23.35 -30.43 -21.90
N ASP A 388 -22.95 -31.25 -22.85
CA ASP A 388 -23.02 -32.71 -22.75
C ASP A 388 -21.83 -33.30 -21.97
N ASP A 389 -20.82 -32.48 -21.67
CA ASP A 389 -19.64 -32.91 -20.92
C ASP A 389 -19.98 -33.23 -19.45
N PRO A 390 -19.34 -34.26 -18.88
CA PRO A 390 -19.51 -34.57 -17.47
C PRO A 390 -18.94 -33.45 -16.58
N PRO A 391 -19.50 -33.24 -15.37
CA PRO A 391 -18.97 -32.27 -14.43
C PRO A 391 -17.53 -32.59 -14.03
N ILE A 392 -16.68 -31.56 -13.94
CA ILE A 392 -15.30 -31.67 -13.44
C ILE A 392 -15.25 -31.86 -11.91
N ILE A 393 -16.29 -31.43 -11.21
CA ILE A 393 -16.52 -31.71 -9.79
C ILE A 393 -17.99 -32.08 -9.64
N ASP A 394 -18.28 -33.25 -9.08
CA ASP A 394 -19.63 -33.68 -8.75
C ASP A 394 -19.66 -34.28 -7.35
N ASP A 395 -20.11 -33.49 -6.37
CA ASP A 395 -20.22 -33.91 -4.98
C ASP A 395 -21.66 -33.82 -4.47
N SER A 396 -21.86 -33.98 -3.16
CA SER A 396 -23.21 -33.95 -2.56
C SER A 396 -23.90 -32.58 -2.55
N LEU A 397 -23.16 -31.51 -2.86
CA LEU A 397 -23.57 -30.10 -2.74
C LEU A 397 -23.50 -29.34 -4.08
N PHE A 398 -22.60 -29.72 -4.99
CA PHE A 398 -22.39 -29.03 -6.25
C PHE A 398 -22.14 -29.99 -7.41
N SER A 399 -22.55 -29.56 -8.61
CA SER A 399 -22.00 -30.04 -9.88
C SER A 399 -21.39 -28.85 -10.63
N ILE A 400 -20.07 -28.89 -10.85
CA ILE A 400 -19.33 -27.84 -11.56
C ILE A 400 -18.91 -28.39 -12.91
N PHE A 401 -19.28 -27.67 -13.96
CA PHE A 401 -18.90 -27.95 -15.33
C PHE A 401 -17.93 -26.89 -15.81
N LEU A 402 -17.03 -27.31 -16.70
CA LEU A 402 -16.02 -26.45 -17.30
C LEU A 402 -15.95 -26.74 -18.79
N SER A 403 -16.03 -25.70 -19.61
CA SER A 403 -15.65 -25.76 -21.02
C SER A 403 -14.62 -24.70 -21.35
N ILE A 404 -13.91 -24.90 -22.46
CA ILE A 404 -12.81 -24.03 -22.89
C ILE A 404 -13.10 -23.55 -24.30
N THR A 405 -13.23 -22.23 -24.48
CA THR A 405 -13.42 -21.61 -25.80
C THR A 405 -12.33 -20.56 -26.02
N GLY A 406 -11.37 -20.86 -26.88
CA GLY A 406 -10.23 -19.97 -27.14
C GLY A 406 -9.47 -19.62 -25.85
N ASN A 407 -9.43 -18.32 -25.52
CA ASN A 407 -8.72 -17.79 -24.35
C ASN A 407 -9.62 -17.60 -23.12
N THR A 408 -10.66 -18.42 -23.00
CA THR A 408 -11.66 -18.27 -21.94
C THR A 408 -12.08 -19.62 -21.38
N TYR A 409 -12.16 -19.70 -20.05
CA TYR A 409 -12.82 -20.78 -19.32
C TYR A 409 -14.27 -20.41 -19.06
N HIS A 410 -15.18 -21.32 -19.33
CA HIS A 410 -16.60 -21.14 -19.00
C HIS A 410 -16.95 -22.09 -17.87
N PHE A 411 -17.54 -21.55 -16.80
CA PHE A 411 -17.99 -22.31 -15.65
C PHE A 411 -19.52 -22.27 -15.56
N ILE A 412 -20.10 -23.45 -15.29
CA ILE A 412 -21.49 -23.58 -14.85
C ILE A 412 -21.48 -24.31 -13.51
N ILE A 413 -22.02 -23.67 -12.47
CA ILE A 413 -22.10 -24.22 -11.12
C ILE A 413 -23.57 -24.48 -10.81
N LYS A 414 -23.95 -25.76 -10.69
CA LYS A 414 -25.29 -26.16 -10.27
C LYS A 414 -25.28 -26.48 -8.78
N GLY A 415 -26.04 -25.71 -8.00
CA GLY A 415 -26.26 -25.94 -6.59
C GLY A 415 -27.17 -27.15 -6.33
N LYS A 416 -26.85 -27.95 -5.30
CA LYS A 416 -27.70 -29.03 -4.77
C LYS A 416 -28.15 -28.66 -3.35
N LYS A 417 -29.29 -29.19 -2.91
CA LYS A 417 -29.83 -28.98 -1.55
C LYS A 417 -29.92 -27.50 -1.16
N ASP A 418 -30.45 -26.67 -2.06
CA ASP A 418 -30.63 -25.22 -1.90
C ASP A 418 -29.35 -24.39 -1.72
N LEU A 419 -28.16 -24.98 -1.89
CA LEU A 419 -26.91 -24.27 -1.75
C LEU A 419 -26.51 -23.58 -3.06
N ALA A 420 -26.25 -22.27 -3.00
CA ALA A 420 -25.82 -21.47 -4.16
C ALA A 420 -24.52 -20.69 -3.92
N ARG A 421 -23.81 -20.98 -2.83
CA ARG A 421 -22.63 -20.22 -2.40
C ARG A 421 -21.50 -21.15 -2.00
N GLY A 422 -20.29 -20.85 -2.47
CA GLY A 422 -19.12 -21.67 -2.20
C GLY A 422 -17.84 -20.99 -2.65
N THR A 423 -16.74 -21.75 -2.64
CA THR A 423 -15.46 -21.31 -3.15
C THR A 423 -14.80 -22.46 -3.91
N ILE A 424 -14.45 -22.23 -5.17
CA ILE A 424 -13.61 -23.16 -5.94
C ILE A 424 -12.16 -22.83 -5.59
N LEU A 425 -11.43 -23.79 -5.03
CA LEU A 425 -10.02 -23.65 -4.73
C LEU A 425 -9.15 -24.33 -5.78
N PHE A 426 -8.11 -23.63 -6.20
CA PHE A 426 -7.13 -24.09 -7.17
C PHE A 426 -5.83 -24.35 -6.43
N LYS A 427 -5.43 -25.62 -6.33
CA LYS A 427 -4.13 -25.99 -5.77
C LYS A 427 -3.23 -26.53 -6.87
N GLN A 428 -2.18 -25.82 -7.22
CA GLN A 428 -1.25 -26.27 -8.24
C GLN A 428 -0.56 -27.57 -7.81
N ARG A 429 -0.44 -28.54 -8.73
CA ARG A 429 -0.04 -29.91 -8.38
C ARG A 429 1.41 -30.01 -7.89
N ASP A 430 2.31 -29.19 -8.44
CA ASP A 430 3.76 -29.33 -8.23
C ASP A 430 4.40 -28.17 -7.44
N ILE A 431 3.63 -27.18 -6.99
CA ILE A 431 4.20 -26.05 -6.23
C ILE A 431 4.25 -26.35 -4.74
N LYS A 432 5.45 -26.19 -4.17
CA LYS A 432 5.68 -26.19 -2.73
C LYS A 432 5.68 -24.74 -2.24
N ILE A 433 4.56 -24.30 -1.68
CA ILE A 433 4.55 -23.08 -0.87
C ILE A 433 5.21 -23.40 0.48
N GLY A 434 6.04 -22.49 0.98
CA GLY A 434 6.70 -22.65 2.26
C GLY A 434 5.69 -22.92 3.37
N LYS A 435 5.87 -24.00 4.15
CA LYS A 435 4.90 -24.46 5.17
C LYS A 435 4.56 -23.41 6.24
N ALA A 436 5.39 -22.38 6.41
CA ALA A 436 5.17 -21.32 7.37
C ALA A 436 4.16 -20.27 6.90
N TYR A 437 4.04 -20.04 5.58
CA TYR A 437 3.26 -18.94 5.02
C TYR A 437 1.76 -19.08 5.30
N ARG A 438 1.12 -17.97 5.67
CA ARG A 438 -0.33 -17.88 5.87
C ARG A 438 -0.91 -16.79 5.00
N SER A 439 -1.81 -17.17 4.10
CA SER A 439 -2.57 -16.19 3.30
C SER A 439 -3.65 -15.53 4.15
N ARG A 440 -3.63 -14.20 4.24
CA ARG A 440 -4.64 -13.40 4.94
C ARG A 440 -5.98 -13.50 4.23
N LEU A 441 -6.00 -13.34 2.91
CA LEU A 441 -7.25 -13.43 2.13
C LEU A 441 -7.87 -14.82 2.20
N PHE A 442 -7.05 -15.88 2.20
CA PHE A 442 -7.58 -17.23 2.41
C PHE A 442 -8.24 -17.36 3.78
N ALA A 443 -7.59 -16.91 4.85
CA ALA A 443 -8.14 -16.97 6.21
C ALA A 443 -9.45 -16.18 6.35
N GLU A 444 -9.56 -15.04 5.66
CA GLU A 444 -10.78 -14.22 5.64
C GLU A 444 -11.93 -14.89 4.89
N GLN A 445 -11.64 -15.56 3.76
CA GLN A 445 -12.66 -16.11 2.87
C GLN A 445 -13.07 -17.55 3.19
N VAL A 446 -12.12 -18.36 3.62
CA VAL A 446 -12.26 -19.81 3.84
C VAL A 446 -12.08 -20.10 5.33
N GLN A 447 -13.03 -19.57 6.11
CA GLN A 447 -13.01 -19.71 7.57
C GLN A 447 -12.98 -21.19 7.97
N LEU A 448 -12.31 -21.49 9.08
CA LEU A 448 -12.15 -22.84 9.66
C LEU A 448 -11.22 -23.80 8.90
N MET A 449 -10.65 -23.38 7.77
CA MET A 449 -9.62 -24.18 7.07
C MET A 449 -8.24 -23.55 7.22
N SER A 450 -7.24 -24.43 7.39
CA SER A 450 -5.84 -24.00 7.32
C SER A 450 -5.42 -23.89 5.86
N TYR A 451 -4.78 -22.78 5.51
CA TYR A 451 -4.17 -22.61 4.21
C TYR A 451 -3.15 -23.73 3.94
N ASN A 452 -3.31 -24.43 2.83
CA ASN A 452 -2.51 -25.59 2.45
C ASN A 452 -1.88 -25.39 1.07
N GLY A 453 -1.58 -24.14 0.71
CA GLY A 453 -0.89 -23.79 -0.52
C GLY A 453 -1.82 -23.69 -1.74
N GLU A 454 -3.08 -23.36 -1.53
CA GLU A 454 -4.01 -23.00 -2.60
C GLU A 454 -3.50 -21.77 -3.34
N THR A 455 -3.37 -21.86 -4.66
CA THR A 455 -2.91 -20.78 -5.52
C THR A 455 -3.98 -19.72 -5.68
N TYR A 456 -5.18 -20.14 -6.10
CA TYR A 456 -6.31 -19.26 -6.36
C TYR A 456 -7.58 -19.73 -5.65
N GLY A 457 -8.50 -18.79 -5.46
CA GLY A 457 -9.86 -19.06 -5.04
C GLY A 457 -10.88 -18.29 -5.87
N ILE A 458 -11.99 -18.95 -6.18
CA ILE A 458 -13.16 -18.32 -6.78
C ILE A 458 -14.34 -18.43 -5.83
N PRO A 459 -14.51 -17.50 -4.85
CA PRO A 459 -15.74 -17.36 -4.10
C PRO A 459 -16.88 -16.99 -5.05
N PHE A 460 -17.98 -17.73 -4.98
CA PHE A 460 -19.16 -17.52 -5.82
C PHE A 460 -20.43 -17.48 -4.98
N GLY A 461 -21.42 -16.73 -5.45
CA GLY A 461 -22.76 -16.69 -4.90
C GLY A 461 -23.77 -16.09 -5.88
N PRO A 462 -25.06 -16.02 -5.53
CA PRO A 462 -26.08 -15.39 -6.37
C PRO A 462 -25.81 -13.91 -6.69
N ASP A 463 -25.04 -13.23 -5.84
CA ASP A 463 -24.88 -11.78 -5.87
C ASP A 463 -23.50 -11.34 -6.42
N GLU A 464 -22.48 -12.20 -6.35
CA GLU A 464 -21.11 -11.86 -6.73
C GLU A 464 -20.22 -13.08 -6.99
N ILE A 465 -19.18 -12.84 -7.80
CA ILE A 465 -18.06 -13.76 -7.99
C ILE A 465 -16.76 -13.00 -8.12
N GLY A 466 -15.66 -13.57 -7.61
CA GLY A 466 -14.34 -12.97 -7.77
C GLY A 466 -13.23 -14.01 -7.84
N LEU A 467 -12.13 -13.67 -8.50
CA LEU A 467 -10.91 -14.46 -8.55
C LEU A 467 -9.85 -13.83 -7.65
N TYR A 468 -9.33 -14.61 -6.70
CA TYR A 468 -8.31 -14.19 -5.76
C TYR A 468 -7.04 -15.03 -5.93
N ASP A 469 -5.86 -14.39 -5.90
CA ASP A 469 -4.57 -15.05 -5.72
C ASP A 469 -4.19 -15.01 -4.22
N TYR A 470 -4.18 -16.18 -3.60
CA TYR A 470 -3.90 -16.31 -2.18
C TYR A 470 -2.41 -16.20 -1.84
N ARG A 471 -1.52 -16.39 -2.81
CA ARG A 471 -0.07 -16.27 -2.63
C ARG A 471 0.34 -14.81 -2.50
N THR A 472 -0.32 -13.92 -3.23
CA THR A 472 -0.05 -12.47 -3.24
C THR A 472 -1.07 -11.66 -2.45
N ASN A 473 -2.13 -12.30 -1.92
CA ASN A 473 -3.26 -11.62 -1.28
C ASN A 473 -3.91 -10.56 -2.18
N THR A 474 -4.15 -10.91 -3.45
CA THR A 474 -4.69 -9.98 -4.46
C THR A 474 -6.01 -10.48 -5.05
N LEU A 475 -7.01 -9.60 -5.13
CA LEU A 475 -8.21 -9.75 -5.96
C LEU A 475 -7.86 -9.38 -7.41
N LEU A 476 -7.93 -10.36 -8.31
CA LEU A 476 -7.55 -10.20 -9.71
C LEU A 476 -8.71 -9.75 -10.59
N ALA A 477 -9.92 -10.26 -10.32
CA ALA A 477 -11.13 -9.97 -11.08
C ALA A 477 -12.37 -10.11 -10.19
N LYS A 478 -13.41 -9.32 -10.44
CA LYS A 478 -14.68 -9.39 -9.69
C LYS A 478 -15.84 -9.02 -10.60
N TYR A 479 -16.99 -9.64 -10.35
CA TYR A 479 -18.29 -9.27 -10.89
C TYR A 479 -19.30 -9.22 -9.74
N VAL A 480 -20.15 -8.18 -9.74
CA VAL A 480 -21.19 -7.97 -8.72
C VAL A 480 -22.51 -7.70 -9.43
N LEU A 481 -23.49 -8.58 -9.22
CA LEU A 481 -24.78 -8.53 -9.89
C LEU A 481 -25.52 -7.22 -9.61
N GLY A 482 -25.43 -6.70 -8.38
CA GLY A 482 -26.08 -5.44 -8.00
C GLY A 482 -25.56 -4.20 -8.73
N PHE A 483 -24.34 -4.26 -9.27
CA PHE A 483 -23.74 -3.16 -10.02
C PHE A 483 -23.87 -3.32 -11.53
N SER A 484 -23.85 -4.55 -12.04
CA SER A 484 -24.00 -4.87 -13.45
C SER A 484 -24.99 -6.02 -13.62
N PRO A 485 -26.31 -5.79 -13.49
CA PRO A 485 -27.31 -6.86 -13.50
C PRO A 485 -27.28 -7.65 -14.81
N SER A 486 -27.20 -8.98 -14.71
CA SER A 486 -27.29 -9.86 -15.87
C SER A 486 -28.11 -11.11 -15.55
N PRO A 487 -29.18 -11.40 -16.33
CA PRO A 487 -29.95 -12.63 -16.16
C PRO A 487 -29.14 -13.89 -16.50
N ASP A 488 -28.02 -13.71 -17.23
CA ASP A 488 -27.11 -14.80 -17.58
C ASP A 488 -26.26 -15.26 -16.39
N TYR A 489 -26.14 -14.45 -15.33
CA TYR A 489 -25.30 -14.78 -14.18
C TYR A 489 -25.93 -15.82 -13.26
N TRP A 490 -27.15 -15.55 -12.79
CA TRP A 490 -27.81 -16.31 -11.72
C TRP A 490 -29.21 -16.76 -12.13
N ASP A 491 -29.38 -18.07 -12.30
CA ASP A 491 -30.67 -18.72 -12.52
C ASP A 491 -31.26 -19.17 -11.19
N GLN A 492 -32.19 -18.37 -10.66
CA GLN A 492 -32.84 -18.63 -9.38
C GLN A 492 -33.68 -19.92 -9.37
N GLN A 493 -34.24 -20.34 -10.51
CA GLN A 493 -35.09 -21.52 -10.60
C GLN A 493 -34.25 -22.79 -10.55
N ASN A 494 -33.16 -22.83 -11.32
CA ASN A 494 -32.26 -23.99 -11.40
C ASN A 494 -31.08 -23.92 -10.44
N LYS A 495 -31.00 -22.88 -9.60
CA LYS A 495 -29.88 -22.60 -8.69
C LYS A 495 -28.53 -22.69 -9.37
N THR A 496 -28.43 -22.08 -10.55
CA THR A 496 -27.26 -22.20 -11.43
C THR A 496 -26.55 -20.87 -11.57
N ILE A 497 -25.23 -20.85 -11.35
CA ILE A 497 -24.36 -19.70 -11.63
C ILE A 497 -23.57 -19.98 -12.90
N SER A 498 -23.56 -19.02 -13.83
CA SER A 498 -22.82 -19.13 -15.10
C SER A 498 -21.91 -17.93 -15.30
N PHE A 499 -20.62 -18.18 -15.50
CA PHE A 499 -19.65 -17.13 -15.77
C PHE A 499 -18.52 -17.64 -16.66
N SER A 500 -17.73 -16.70 -17.17
CA SER A 500 -16.48 -17.00 -17.85
C SER A 500 -15.32 -16.26 -17.22
N LEU A 501 -14.14 -16.86 -17.35
CA LEU A 501 -12.88 -16.38 -16.79
C LEU A 501 -11.82 -16.33 -17.90
N ASP A 502 -11.15 -15.18 -18.05
CA ASP A 502 -10.01 -15.02 -18.95
C ASP A 502 -8.82 -15.85 -18.48
N LYS A 503 -8.26 -16.69 -19.37
CA LYS A 503 -7.12 -17.55 -19.03
C LYS A 503 -5.89 -16.79 -18.57
N ARG A 504 -5.70 -15.55 -19.05
CA ARG A 504 -4.53 -14.71 -18.72
C ARG A 504 -4.46 -14.34 -17.24
N LEU A 505 -5.53 -14.57 -16.48
CA LEU A 505 -5.57 -14.31 -15.04
C LEU A 505 -4.97 -15.46 -14.20
N LEU A 506 -4.63 -16.59 -14.81
CA LEU A 506 -4.03 -17.75 -14.14
C LEU A 506 -2.59 -18.00 -14.63
N ASP A 507 -1.71 -18.40 -13.73
CA ASP A 507 -0.34 -18.85 -14.03
C ASP A 507 -0.37 -20.30 -14.56
N GLY A 508 -0.96 -20.51 -15.73
CA GLY A 508 -1.07 -21.83 -16.37
C GLY A 508 -2.50 -22.22 -16.72
N GLU A 509 -2.68 -23.49 -17.07
CA GLU A 509 -3.96 -24.01 -17.54
C GLU A 509 -4.67 -24.80 -16.44
N ILE A 510 -6.01 -24.90 -16.48
CA ILE A 510 -6.79 -25.63 -15.44
C ILE A 510 -6.26 -27.05 -15.14
N PRO A 511 -5.80 -27.86 -16.11
CA PRO A 511 -5.21 -29.18 -15.84
C PRO A 511 -4.00 -29.17 -14.89
N ASP A 512 -3.28 -28.05 -14.78
CA ASP A 512 -2.13 -27.87 -13.88
C ASP A 512 -2.56 -27.78 -12.40
N TYR A 513 -3.86 -27.62 -12.16
CA TYR A 513 -4.45 -27.47 -10.84
C TYR A 513 -5.22 -28.72 -10.42
N ARG A 514 -5.23 -28.94 -9.11
CA ARG A 514 -6.24 -29.76 -8.44
C ARG A 514 -7.33 -28.81 -7.96
N LEU A 515 -8.55 -29.04 -8.45
CA LEU A 515 -9.71 -28.27 -8.05
C LEU A 515 -10.42 -28.93 -6.87
N THR A 516 -10.87 -28.12 -5.92
CA THR A 516 -11.79 -28.54 -4.85
C THR A 516 -12.85 -27.48 -4.66
N VAL A 517 -14.01 -27.85 -4.13
CA VAL A 517 -15.08 -26.89 -3.81
C VAL A 517 -15.38 -26.97 -2.32
N ILE A 518 -15.56 -25.80 -1.69
CA ILE A 518 -15.97 -25.70 -0.29
C ILE A 518 -17.29 -24.93 -0.23
N PRO A 519 -18.32 -25.45 0.46
CA PRO A 519 -19.55 -24.72 0.68
C PRO A 519 -19.32 -23.52 1.61
N LYS A 520 -19.92 -22.37 1.28
CA LYS A 520 -19.95 -21.22 2.19
C LYS A 520 -21.27 -21.28 2.96
N LYS A 521 -21.17 -21.38 4.29
CA LYS A 521 -22.34 -21.42 5.18
C LYS A 521 -23.11 -20.11 5.18
#